data_AF-A0A7Y8WJC6-F1
#
_entry.id   AF-A0A7Y8WJC6-F1
#
_cell.length_a   1.000
_cell.length_b   1.000
_cell.length_c   1.000
_cell.angle_alpha   90.00
_cell.angle_beta   90.00
_cell.angle_gamma   90.00
#
_symmetry.space_group_name_H-M   'P 1'
#
loop_
_entity.id
_entity.type
_entity.pdbx_description
1 polymer ?
#
loop_
_entity_poly.entity_id
_entity_poly.type
_entity_poly.pdbx_seq_one_letter_code
_entity_poly.pdbx_strand_id
1 'polypeptide(L)' 'MKTNEEILKDLKNELIRIGSTRQRDYDLSKKKNKVYSTTICRRLKLSWPELVKQTGLHLNKGVNM' A
#
# COMPACT_ATOMS: atom_id res chain seq x y z
N MET A 1 -11.04 -14.16 8.53
CA MET A 1 -9.82 -13.49 8.03
C MET A 1 -10.21 -12.61 6.86
N LYS A 2 -9.56 -11.46 6.67
CA LYS A 2 -9.83 -10.61 5.48
C LYS A 2 -9.39 -11.31 4.20
N THR A 3 -10.14 -11.16 3.12
CA THR A 3 -9.77 -11.66 1.80
C THR A 3 -8.61 -10.83 1.21
N ASN A 4 -7.95 -11.37 0.18
CA ASN A 4 -6.89 -10.64 -0.51
C ASN A 4 -7.38 -9.31 -1.11
N GLU A 5 -8.61 -9.29 -1.64
CA GLU A 5 -9.25 -8.10 -2.20
C GLU A 5 -9.52 -7.03 -1.12
N GLU A 6 -10.00 -7.44 0.04
CA GLU A 6 -10.20 -6.52 1.18
C GLU A 6 -8.86 -5.91 1.65
N ILE A 7 -7.79 -6.71 1.67
CA ILE A 7 -6.44 -6.23 2.01
C ILE A 7 -5.96 -5.20 0.98
N LEU A 8 -6.15 -5.46 -0.32
CA LEU A 8 -5.76 -4.54 -1.39
C LEU A 8 -6.58 -3.24 -1.36
N LYS A 9 -7.89 -3.32 -1.09
CA LYS A 9 -8.76 -2.15 -0.95
C LYS A 9 -8.36 -1.30 0.25
N ASP A 10 -8.10 -1.94 1.39
CA ASP A 10 -7.61 -1.28 2.60
C ASP A 10 -6.24 -0.61 2.37
N LEU A 11 -5.33 -1.30 1.68
CA LEU A 11 -4.02 -0.76 1.31
C LEU A 11 -4.19 0.48 0.45
N LYS A 12 -4.99 0.40 -0.62
CA LYS A 12 -5.27 1.52 -1.53
C LYS A 12 -5.75 2.76 -0.76
N ASN A 13 -6.73 2.60 0.13
CA ASN A 13 -7.27 3.69 0.92
C ASN A 13 -6.21 4.32 1.85
N GLU A 14 -5.35 3.50 2.45
CA GLU A 14 -4.26 4.03 3.29
C GLU A 14 -3.18 4.74 2.47
N LEU A 15 -2.81 4.24 1.29
CA LEU A 15 -1.85 4.90 0.40
C LEU A 15 -2.38 6.25 -0.10
N ILE A 16 -3.68 6.35 -0.43
CA ILE A 16 -4.33 7.62 -0.77
C ILE A 16 -4.30 8.58 0.43
N ARG A 17 -4.67 8.11 1.63
CA ARG A 17 -4.66 8.93 2.85
C ARG A 17 -3.27 9.47 3.20
N ILE A 18 -2.24 8.65 3.00
CA ILE A 18 -0.84 9.03 3.24
C ILE A 18 -0.33 9.94 2.11
N GLY A 19 -0.87 9.81 0.90
CA GLY A 19 -0.42 10.54 -0.28
C GLY A 19 0.89 10.00 -0.86
N SER A 20 1.29 8.77 -0.50
CA SER A 20 2.54 8.16 -0.96
C SER A 20 2.37 6.65 -1.20
N THR A 21 3.07 6.14 -2.21
CA THR A 21 3.23 4.70 -2.48
C THR A 21 4.54 4.13 -1.95
N ARG A 22 5.39 4.94 -1.32
CA ARG A 22 6.68 4.44 -0.80
C ARG A 22 6.42 3.54 0.40
N GLN A 23 7.10 2.40 0.42
CA GLN A 23 6.95 1.40 1.50
C GLN A 23 7.26 1.98 2.88
N ARG A 24 8.34 2.78 2.95
CA ARG A 24 8.76 3.46 4.18
C ARG A 24 7.67 4.40 4.70
N ASP A 25 7.11 5.22 3.83
CA ASP A 25 6.06 6.19 4.21
C ASP A 25 4.81 5.46 4.70
N TYR A 26 4.45 4.34 4.07
CA TYR A 26 3.39 3.48 4.58
C TYR A 26 3.69 2.98 5.98
N ASP A 27 4.85 2.39 6.23
CA ASP A 27 5.18 1.80 7.54
C ASP A 27 5.28 2.84 8.66
N LEU A 28 5.71 4.07 8.34
CA LEU A 28 5.77 5.19 9.28
C LEU A 28 4.40 5.82 9.55
N SER A 29 3.53 5.91 8.55
CA SER A 29 2.28 6.66 8.63
C SER A 29 1.02 5.80 8.68
N LYS A 30 1.11 4.47 8.61
CA LYS A 30 -0.03 3.55 8.75
C LYS A 30 -0.75 3.75 10.09
N LYS A 31 -2.06 3.55 10.09
CA LYS A 31 -2.83 3.55 11.35
C LYS A 31 -2.36 2.43 12.29
N LYS A 32 -2.53 2.64 13.61
CA LYS A 32 -2.10 1.70 14.67
C LYS A 32 -2.65 0.28 14.48
N ASN A 33 -3.85 0.14 13.92
CA ASN A 33 -4.51 -1.15 13.67
C ASN A 33 -4.15 -1.81 12.32
N LYS A 34 -3.27 -1.19 11.51
CA LYS A 34 -2.80 -1.74 10.24
C LYS A 34 -1.47 -2.47 10.43
N VAL A 35 -1.30 -3.55 9.69
CA VAL A 35 -0.07 -4.36 9.68
C VAL A 35 1.03 -3.67 8.87
N TYR A 36 2.28 -4.08 9.09
CA TYR A 36 3.42 -3.61 8.29
C TYR A 36 3.35 -4.10 6.85
N SER A 37 3.98 -3.34 5.95
CA SER A 37 4.12 -3.64 4.52
C SER A 37 4.64 -5.07 4.30
N THR A 38 5.65 -5.49 5.06
CA THR A 38 6.26 -6.83 4.99
C THR A 38 5.26 -7.95 5.26
N THR A 39 4.33 -7.74 6.19
CA THR A 39 3.25 -8.69 6.49
C THR A 39 2.27 -8.78 5.33
N ILE A 40 1.96 -7.66 4.66
CA ILE A 40 1.09 -7.64 3.48
C ILE A 40 1.75 -8.38 2.32
N CYS A 41 3.02 -8.07 2.04
CA CYS A 41 3.84 -8.74 1.03
C CYS A 41 3.85 -10.26 1.23
N ARG A 42 4.11 -10.71 2.47
CA ARG A 42 4.15 -12.15 2.80
C ARG A 42 2.79 -12.83 2.58
N ARG A 43 1.69 -12.18 2.99
CA ARG A 43 0.33 -12.74 2.84
C ARG A 43 -0.08 -12.90 1.39
N LEU A 44 0.21 -11.88 0.59
CA LEU A 44 -0.20 -11.84 -0.82
C LEU A 44 0.83 -12.49 -1.75
N LYS A 45 2.01 -12.87 -1.23
CA LYS A 45 3.14 -13.43 -1.99
C LYS A 45 3.57 -12.50 -3.13
N LEU A 46 3.60 -11.19 -2.84
CA LEU A 46 3.94 -10.14 -3.79
C LEU A 46 4.98 -9.21 -3.18
N SER A 47 5.84 -8.64 -4.02
CA SER A 47 6.69 -7.52 -3.63
C SER A 47 5.85 -6.25 -3.44
N TRP A 48 6.41 -5.27 -2.70
CA TRP A 48 5.71 -4.00 -2.48
C TRP A 48 5.36 -3.25 -3.78
N PRO A 49 6.26 -3.14 -4.79
CA PRO A 49 5.90 -2.52 -6.06
C PRO A 49 4.74 -3.24 -6.79
N GLU A 50 4.69 -4.57 -6.74
CA GLU A 50 3.59 -5.34 -7.33
C GLU A 50 2.27 -5.10 -6.60
N LEU A 51 2.30 -5.02 -5.26
CA LEU A 51 1.13 -4.67 -4.46
C LEU A 51 0.57 -3.30 -4.84
N VAL A 52 1.44 -2.29 -4.90
CA VAL A 52 1.05 -0.94 -5.32
C VAL A 52 0.44 -0.97 -6.72
N LYS A 53 1.04 -1.70 -7.66
CA LYS A 53 0.49 -1.87 -9.00
C LYS A 53 -0.90 -2.49 -8.99
N GLN A 54 -1.14 -3.51 -8.15
CA GLN A 54 -2.46 -4.14 -8.00
C GLN A 54 -3.52 -3.22 -7.39
N THR A 55 -3.15 -2.19 -6.62
CA THR A 55 -4.13 -1.19 -6.16
C THR A 55 -4.66 -0.28 -7.28
N GLY A 56 -4.01 -0.28 -8.45
CA GLY A 56 -4.30 0.63 -9.55
C GLY A 56 -3.96 2.09 -9.25
N LEU A 57 -3.18 2.35 -8.20
CA LEU A 57 -2.71 3.70 -7.89
C LEU A 57 -1.53 4.06 -8.78
N HIS A 58 -1.80 4.90 -9.77
CA HIS A 58 -0.78 5.67 -10.47
C HIS A 58 -0.56 6.97 -9.71
N LEU A 59 0.10 6.90 -8.55
CA LEU A 59 0.58 8.14 -7.92
C LEU A 59 1.70 8.68 -8.81
N ASN A 60 1.38 9.72 -9.58
CA ASN A 60 2.27 10.44 -10.46
C ASN A 60 3.59 10.71 -9.72
N LYS A 61 4.67 10.06 -10.18
CA LYS A 61 6.01 10.45 -9.80
C LYS A 61 6.23 11.83 -10.43
N GLY A 62 6.11 12.88 -9.62
CA GLY A 62 6.59 14.23 -9.92
C GLY A 62 6.18 14.79 -11.29
N VAL A 63 5.08 15.51 -11.35
CA VAL A 63 5.01 16.65 -12.27
C VAL A 63 5.79 17.77 -11.59
N ASN A 64 7.11 17.79 -11.81
CA ASN A 64 7.83 19.06 -11.90
C ASN A 64 7.68 19.47 -13.38
N MET A 65 6.77 20.43 -13.63
CA MET A 65 6.93 21.38 -14.72
C MET A 65 7.49 22.66 -14.12
#